data_AF-A0A7Y3XAS0-F1
#
_entry.id   AF-A0A7Y3XAS0-F1
#
_cell.length_a   1.000
_cell.length_b   1.000
_cell.length_c   1.000
_cell.angle_alpha   90.00
_cell.angle_beta   90.00
_cell.angle_gamma   90.00
#
_symmetry.space_group_name_H-M   'P 1'
#
loop_
_entity.id
_entity.type
_entity.pdbx_description
1 polymer ?
#
loop_
_entity_poly.entity_id
_entity_poly.type
_entity_poly.pdbx_seq_one_letter_code
_entity_poly.pdbx_strand_id
1 'polypeptide(L)'
;MTAKNVLYLGWDVGGWNCDKNPASRDALVIVDQSLALVGQPWRGNLRETLNAATTPRELINRLLALCQQPARGDEQLVMAIDTPLAFPEALLALCRSEPVAELGSSQDNPYLYRETERWLFARGVTPLSPIKDMIGSQATKGMHLLARFAPQIITCGQWQSHCGAITAVEGYPSPAKRSRQFKALQERCQLGDWEEALQHAPKPRQQDLQDAWLCALVAWSLNHAPDNLAWPPTNMPNAEGWIFVPEDALA
;
A
#
# COMPACT_ATOMS: atom_id res chain seq x y z
N MET A 1 29.84 -1.38 9.48
CA MET A 1 28.59 -1.08 8.76
C MET A 1 27.52 -0.90 9.82
N THR A 2 27.03 0.31 10.04
CA THR A 2 25.87 0.53 10.90
C THR A 2 24.68 -0.20 10.27
N ALA A 3 24.00 -1.04 11.05
CA ALA A 3 22.79 -1.70 10.58
C ALA A 3 21.77 -0.62 10.18
N LYS A 4 21.25 -0.69 8.96
CA LYS A 4 20.26 0.29 8.48
C LYS A 4 18.99 0.16 9.31
N ASN A 5 18.43 1.28 9.75
CA ASN A 5 17.19 1.32 10.50
C ASN A 5 16.00 1.13 9.54
N VAL A 6 15.54 -0.12 9.36
CA VAL A 6 14.41 -0.41 8.46
C VAL A 6 13.09 -0.22 9.21
N LEU A 7 12.21 0.59 8.65
CA LEU A 7 10.86 0.83 9.14
C LEU A 7 9.84 0.35 8.11
N TYR A 8 8.72 -0.18 8.59
CA TYR A 8 7.64 -0.71 7.78
C TYR A 8 6.41 0.17 7.95
N LEU A 9 6.01 0.85 6.89
CA LEU A 9 4.89 1.78 6.90
C LEU A 9 3.74 1.22 6.07
N GLY A 10 2.56 1.25 6.64
CA GLY A 10 1.34 1.05 5.88
C GLY A 10 0.57 2.34 5.72
N TRP A 11 0.00 2.52 4.54
CA TRP A 11 -0.76 3.70 4.17
C TRP A 11 -2.13 3.30 3.63
N ASP A 12 -3.19 3.65 4.35
CA ASP A 12 -4.55 3.67 3.79
C ASP A 12 -4.82 5.02 3.13
N VAL A 13 -5.23 5.01 1.86
CA VAL A 13 -5.16 6.18 0.98
C VAL A 13 -6.48 6.95 0.95
N GLY A 14 -6.45 8.19 1.43
CA GLY A 14 -7.55 9.13 1.26
C GLY A 14 -7.48 9.83 -0.11
N GLY A 15 -8.58 10.47 -0.52
CA GLY A 15 -8.58 11.35 -1.68
C GLY A 15 -7.72 12.63 -1.50
N TRP A 16 -7.39 13.33 -2.59
CA TRP A 16 -6.53 14.54 -2.59
C TRP A 16 -6.98 15.65 -1.63
N ASN A 17 -8.27 15.77 -1.35
CA ASN A 17 -8.86 16.79 -0.46
C ASN A 17 -9.69 16.16 0.66
N CYS A 18 -9.19 15.06 1.24
CA CYS A 18 -9.91 14.30 2.27
C CYS A 18 -10.00 15.01 3.63
N ASP A 19 -9.53 16.26 3.78
CA ASP A 19 -9.49 16.98 5.06
C ASP A 19 -10.84 17.11 5.76
N LYS A 20 -11.91 17.19 4.96
CA LYS A 20 -13.28 17.35 5.43
C LYS A 20 -14.10 16.08 5.28
N ASN A 21 -13.50 14.97 4.86
CA ASN A 21 -14.19 13.71 4.72
C ASN A 21 -14.11 12.92 6.03
N PRO A 22 -15.18 12.80 6.82
CA PRO A 22 -15.15 12.04 8.05
C PRO A 22 -14.99 10.53 7.78
N ALA A 23 -15.45 10.05 6.62
CA ALA A 23 -15.56 8.63 6.30
C ALA A 23 -14.28 8.00 5.73
N SER A 24 -13.39 8.77 5.10
CA SER A 24 -12.14 8.27 4.52
C SER A 24 -11.10 9.38 4.42
N ARG A 25 -9.91 9.13 4.97
CA ARG A 25 -8.76 10.04 4.99
C ARG A 25 -7.47 9.24 4.83
N ASP A 26 -6.36 9.92 4.58
CA ASP A 26 -5.08 9.24 4.62
C ASP A 26 -4.79 8.78 6.05
N ALA A 27 -4.34 7.55 6.22
CA ALA A 27 -3.91 7.00 7.50
C ALA A 27 -2.54 6.32 7.38
N LEU A 28 -1.68 6.51 8.39
CA LEU A 28 -0.33 5.98 8.44
C LEU A 28 -0.10 5.23 9.74
N VAL A 29 0.48 4.03 9.63
CA VAL A 29 0.97 3.24 10.77
C VAL A 29 2.38 2.76 10.44
N ILE A 30 3.28 2.84 11.42
CA ILE A 30 4.67 2.44 11.26
C ILE A 30 5.01 1.41 12.32
N VAL A 31 5.62 0.30 11.91
CA VAL A 31 6.20 -0.70 12.81
C VAL A 31 7.67 -0.92 12.49
N ASP A 32 8.44 -1.32 13.50
CA ASP A 32 9.84 -1.71 13.32
C ASP A 32 9.98 -3.22 13.03
N GLN A 33 11.22 -3.69 12.93
CA GLN A 33 11.54 -5.10 12.69
C GLN A 33 10.99 -6.05 13.78
N SER A 34 10.82 -5.55 15.01
CA SER A 34 10.28 -6.31 16.14
C SER A 34 8.76 -6.30 16.23
N LEU A 35 8.08 -5.73 15.23
CA LEU A 35 6.63 -5.48 15.21
C LEU A 35 6.18 -4.50 16.32
N ALA A 36 7.10 -3.69 16.84
CA ALA A 36 6.75 -2.61 17.75
C ALA A 36 6.26 -1.39 16.97
N LEU A 37 5.19 -0.76 17.47
CA LEU A 37 4.69 0.49 16.93
C LEU A 37 5.76 1.59 17.06
N VAL A 38 6.04 2.30 15.97
CA VAL A 38 6.98 3.43 15.95
C VAL A 38 6.20 4.73 15.92
N GLY A 39 6.41 5.56 16.94
CA GLY A 39 5.71 6.83 17.09
C GLY A 39 4.22 6.63 17.38
N GLN A 40 3.36 7.37 16.69
CA GLN A 40 1.91 7.37 16.84
C GLN A 40 1.22 7.23 15.48
N PRO A 41 0.18 6.39 15.36
CA PRO A 41 -0.65 6.32 14.16
C PRO A 41 -1.21 7.69 13.80
N TRP A 42 -1.16 8.03 12.52
CA TRP A 42 -1.58 9.32 12.03
C TRP A 42 -2.75 9.19 11.07
N ARG A 43 -3.67 10.17 11.09
CA ARG A 43 -4.78 10.26 10.13
C ARG A 43 -5.02 11.71 9.73
N GLY A 44 -5.05 12.00 8.44
CA GLY A 44 -5.20 13.35 7.91
C GLY A 44 -5.21 13.39 6.38
N ASN A 45 -4.57 14.39 5.78
CA ASN A 45 -4.39 14.49 4.33
C ASN A 45 -2.92 14.66 3.98
N LEU A 46 -2.38 13.79 3.14
CA LEU A 46 -0.98 13.81 2.72
C LEU A 46 -0.68 14.77 1.58
N ARG A 47 -1.68 15.43 0.96
CA ARG A 47 -1.45 16.36 -0.16
C ARG A 47 -0.36 17.39 0.15
N GLU A 48 -0.42 18.04 1.31
CA GLU A 48 0.56 19.07 1.69
C GLU A 48 1.95 18.48 1.94
N THR A 49 2.00 17.31 2.60
CA THR A 49 3.23 16.55 2.80
C THR A 49 3.91 16.16 1.49
N LEU A 50 3.13 15.64 0.53
CA LEU A 50 3.60 15.27 -0.80
C LEU A 50 4.08 16.49 -1.58
N ASN A 51 3.35 17.61 -1.53
CA ASN A 51 3.76 18.86 -2.17
C ASN A 51 5.09 19.38 -1.64
N ALA A 52 5.28 19.34 -0.32
CA ALA A 52 6.42 19.95 0.36
C ALA A 52 7.71 19.10 0.35
N ALA A 53 7.63 17.80 0.01
CA ALA A 53 8.82 16.95 -0.14
C ALA A 53 9.38 17.04 -1.56
N THR A 54 10.66 17.32 -1.72
CA THR A 54 11.34 17.35 -3.03
C THR A 54 12.19 16.12 -3.28
N THR A 55 12.57 15.40 -2.22
CA THR A 55 13.40 14.20 -2.30
C THR A 55 12.78 13.03 -1.51
N PRO A 56 13.17 11.77 -1.80
CA PRO A 56 12.74 10.62 -1.02
C PRO A 56 13.06 10.74 0.47
N ARG A 57 14.23 11.33 0.82
CA ARG A 57 14.62 11.53 2.23
C ARG A 57 13.74 12.57 2.92
N GLU A 58 13.44 13.68 2.25
CA GLU A 58 12.50 14.66 2.80
C GLU A 58 11.10 14.09 3.00
N LEU A 59 10.65 13.22 2.09
CA LEU A 59 9.38 12.52 2.27
C LEU A 59 9.40 11.65 3.52
N ILE A 60 10.42 10.80 3.71
CA ILE A 60 10.57 9.96 4.92
C ILE A 60 10.51 10.83 6.17
N ASN A 61 11.29 11.90 6.23
CA ASN A 61 11.34 12.79 7.40
C ASN A 61 9.96 13.38 7.73
N ARG A 62 9.19 13.77 6.71
CA ARG A 62 7.84 14.31 6.90
C ARG A 62 6.84 13.24 7.34
N LEU A 63 6.88 12.04 6.75
CA LEU A 63 6.00 10.94 7.14
C LEU A 63 6.24 10.51 8.59
N LEU A 64 7.52 10.41 9.00
CA LEU A 64 7.90 10.14 10.39
C LEU A 64 7.41 11.24 11.33
N ALA A 65 7.58 12.52 10.95
CA ALA A 65 7.11 13.64 11.75
C ALA A 65 5.58 13.66 11.94
N LEU A 66 4.79 13.27 10.92
CA LEU A 66 3.34 13.11 11.07
C LEU A 66 2.99 12.05 12.11
N CYS A 67 3.79 10.98 12.17
CA CYS A 67 3.67 9.93 13.16
C CYS A 67 4.40 10.25 14.48
N GLN A 68 4.75 11.52 14.73
CA GLN A 68 5.45 11.96 15.94
C GLN A 68 6.79 11.25 16.20
N GLN A 69 7.41 10.72 15.15
CA GLN A 69 8.71 10.07 15.20
C GLN A 69 9.79 10.99 14.62
N PRO A 70 10.83 11.37 15.39
CA PRO A 70 11.97 12.09 14.83
C PRO A 70 12.78 11.20 13.88
N ALA A 71 13.12 11.73 12.70
CA ALA A 71 14.02 11.08 11.76
C ALA A 71 15.49 11.18 12.23
N ARG A 72 16.23 10.10 12.02
CA ARG A 72 17.65 9.92 12.32
C ARG A 72 18.52 10.10 11.08
N GLY A 73 17.93 9.99 9.89
CA GLY A 73 18.57 10.25 8.59
C GLY A 73 19.12 9.00 7.91
N ASP A 74 19.15 7.86 8.60
CA ASP A 74 19.61 6.57 8.11
C ASP A 74 18.49 5.56 7.88
N GLU A 75 17.22 5.98 8.03
CA GLU A 75 16.08 5.11 7.84
C GLU A 75 15.97 4.59 6.41
N GLN A 76 15.58 3.33 6.26
CA GLN A 76 14.99 2.80 5.05
C GLN A 76 13.52 2.50 5.32
N LEU A 77 12.67 2.91 4.39
CA LEU A 77 11.23 2.76 4.52
C LEU A 77 10.73 1.72 3.51
N VAL A 78 10.10 0.66 3.99
CA VAL A 78 9.33 -0.26 3.16
C VAL A 78 7.86 0.08 3.37
N MET A 79 7.16 0.46 2.29
CA MET A 79 5.80 0.97 2.31
C MET A 79 4.85 -0.01 1.62
N ALA A 80 3.73 -0.35 2.24
CA ALA A 80 2.59 -0.93 1.52
C ALA A 80 1.46 0.11 1.49
N ILE A 81 0.88 0.30 0.31
CA ILE A 81 -0.06 1.38 0.03
C ILE A 81 -1.40 0.77 -0.42
N ASP A 82 -2.49 1.09 0.28
CA ASP A 82 -3.85 0.64 -0.06
C ASP A 82 -4.47 1.52 -1.14
N THR A 83 -3.94 1.40 -2.35
CA THR A 83 -4.51 1.99 -3.56
C THR A 83 -3.86 1.38 -4.79
N PRO A 84 -4.56 1.30 -5.93
CA PRO A 84 -3.92 0.90 -7.18
C PRO A 84 -2.69 1.74 -7.53
N LEU A 85 -1.56 1.07 -7.78
CA LEU A 85 -0.27 1.70 -8.09
C LEU A 85 0.09 1.67 -9.58
N ALA A 86 -0.72 1.03 -10.42
CA ALA A 86 -0.67 1.18 -11.87
C ALA A 86 -2.05 1.11 -12.53
N PHE A 87 -2.13 1.56 -13.77
CA PHE A 87 -3.31 1.38 -14.62
C PHE A 87 -3.15 0.18 -15.54
N PRO A 88 -4.26 -0.43 -16.02
CA PRO A 88 -4.19 -1.51 -17.00
C PRO A 88 -3.51 -1.03 -18.30
N GLU A 89 -2.59 -1.82 -18.85
CA GLU A 89 -1.86 -1.49 -20.09
C GLU A 89 -2.82 -1.33 -21.26
N ALA A 90 -3.86 -2.15 -21.32
CA ALA A 90 -4.88 -2.05 -22.35
C ALA A 90 -5.63 -0.71 -22.31
N LEU A 91 -5.86 -0.13 -21.12
CA LEU A 91 -6.45 1.21 -21.03
C LEU A 91 -5.47 2.27 -21.57
N LEU A 92 -4.20 2.18 -21.18
CA LEU A 92 -3.18 3.11 -21.64
C LEU A 92 -3.01 3.04 -23.17
N ALA A 93 -3.11 1.84 -23.74
CA ALA A 93 -3.17 1.60 -25.18
C ALA A 93 -4.43 2.20 -25.82
N LEU A 94 -5.60 2.03 -25.20
CA LEU A 94 -6.83 2.66 -25.67
C LEU A 94 -6.73 4.19 -25.72
N CYS A 95 -6.06 4.83 -24.75
CA CYS A 95 -5.78 6.27 -24.78
C CYS A 95 -4.91 6.71 -25.97
N ARG A 96 -4.15 5.78 -26.58
CA ARG A 96 -3.38 5.97 -27.82
C ARG A 96 -4.14 5.50 -29.07
N SER A 97 -5.44 5.22 -28.95
CA SER A 97 -6.28 4.65 -30.02
C SER A 97 -5.90 3.23 -30.45
N GLU A 98 -5.33 2.43 -29.55
CA GLU A 98 -5.01 1.01 -29.76
C GLU A 98 -6.02 0.13 -28.99
N PRO A 99 -7.08 -0.40 -29.65
CA PRO A 99 -8.08 -1.21 -28.98
C PRO A 99 -7.62 -2.67 -28.81
N VAL A 100 -8.10 -3.34 -27.76
CA VAL A 100 -8.03 -4.81 -27.68
C VAL A 100 -9.00 -5.47 -28.67
N ALA A 101 -8.67 -6.68 -29.09
CA ALA A 101 -9.48 -7.43 -30.05
C ALA A 101 -10.80 -7.94 -29.46
N GLU A 102 -10.83 -8.28 -28.16
CA GLU A 102 -11.96 -8.91 -27.50
C GLU A 102 -12.24 -8.27 -26.13
N LEU A 103 -13.52 -8.21 -25.78
CA LEU A 103 -14.00 -7.78 -24.47
C LEU A 103 -14.78 -8.93 -23.83
N GLY A 104 -14.36 -9.33 -22.63
CA GLY A 104 -15.06 -10.31 -21.81
C GLY A 104 -16.16 -9.70 -20.94
N SER A 105 -16.52 -10.43 -19.88
CA SER A 105 -17.42 -9.92 -18.84
C SER A 105 -16.76 -8.78 -18.04
N SER A 106 -17.49 -8.11 -17.14
CA SER A 106 -16.93 -6.95 -16.41
C SER A 106 -15.61 -7.27 -15.70
N GLN A 107 -15.50 -8.43 -15.05
CA GLN A 107 -14.30 -8.85 -14.31
C GLN A 107 -13.14 -9.25 -15.22
N ASP A 108 -13.42 -9.60 -16.47
CA ASP A 108 -12.40 -10.00 -17.46
C ASP A 108 -11.98 -8.82 -18.35
N ASN A 109 -12.61 -7.66 -18.18
CA ASN A 109 -12.39 -6.51 -19.05
C ASN A 109 -10.98 -5.92 -18.83
N PRO A 110 -10.09 -5.99 -19.83
CA PRO A 110 -8.70 -5.57 -19.68
C PRO A 110 -8.55 -4.05 -19.57
N TYR A 111 -9.55 -3.25 -19.93
CA TYR A 111 -9.54 -1.81 -19.70
C TYR A 111 -9.87 -1.44 -18.25
N LEU A 112 -10.59 -2.30 -17.53
CA LEU A 112 -11.05 -2.01 -16.18
C LEU A 112 -10.13 -2.61 -15.11
N TYR A 113 -9.69 -3.84 -15.33
CA TYR A 113 -8.89 -4.60 -14.36
C TYR A 113 -7.52 -4.91 -14.98
N ARG A 114 -6.45 -4.87 -14.18
CA ARG A 114 -5.14 -5.34 -14.60
C ARG A 114 -5.12 -6.87 -14.58
N GLU A 115 -4.10 -7.47 -15.16
CA GLU A 115 -3.86 -8.92 -15.08
C GLU A 115 -3.81 -9.38 -13.62
N THR A 116 -3.22 -8.58 -12.73
CA THR A 116 -3.18 -8.82 -11.29
C THR A 116 -4.58 -8.98 -10.67
N GLU A 117 -5.51 -8.04 -10.87
CA GLU A 117 -6.86 -8.21 -10.32
C GLU A 117 -7.56 -9.42 -10.92
N ARG A 118 -7.47 -9.64 -12.24
CA ARG A 118 -8.08 -10.80 -12.90
C ARG A 118 -7.56 -12.12 -12.33
N TRP A 119 -6.26 -12.18 -12.05
CA TRP A 119 -5.62 -13.34 -11.43
C TRP A 119 -6.13 -13.59 -10.00
N LEU A 120 -6.32 -12.52 -9.23
CA LEU A 120 -6.86 -12.57 -7.86
C LEU A 120 -8.34 -12.95 -7.82
N PHE A 121 -9.14 -12.45 -8.77
CA PHE A 121 -10.56 -12.81 -8.91
C PHE A 121 -10.75 -14.32 -9.03
N ALA A 122 -9.89 -14.96 -9.84
CA ALA A 122 -9.91 -16.42 -10.03
C ALA A 122 -9.60 -17.22 -8.74
N ARG A 123 -9.16 -16.56 -7.67
CA ARG A 123 -8.78 -17.14 -6.37
C ARG A 123 -9.58 -16.55 -5.19
N GLY A 124 -10.76 -16.02 -5.48
CA GLY A 124 -11.70 -15.54 -4.46
C GLY A 124 -11.28 -14.25 -3.74
N VAL A 125 -10.37 -13.48 -4.34
CA VAL A 125 -10.00 -12.12 -3.89
C VAL A 125 -10.46 -11.13 -4.94
N THR A 126 -11.29 -10.16 -4.53
CA THR A 126 -11.95 -9.22 -5.45
C THR A 126 -11.46 -7.79 -5.20
N PRO A 127 -10.20 -7.48 -5.56
CA PRO A 127 -9.66 -6.12 -5.40
C PRO A 127 -10.45 -5.13 -6.26
N LEU A 128 -10.44 -3.88 -5.84
CA LEU A 128 -11.14 -2.81 -6.55
C LEU A 128 -10.43 -2.48 -7.86
N SER A 129 -11.21 -2.24 -8.90
CA SER A 129 -10.68 -1.82 -10.19
C SER A 129 -10.06 -0.42 -10.09
N PRO A 130 -8.85 -0.20 -10.64
CA PRO A 130 -8.29 1.15 -10.74
C PRO A 130 -9.14 2.11 -11.58
N ILE A 131 -10.05 1.60 -12.41
CA ILE A 131 -10.81 2.39 -13.40
C ILE A 131 -12.29 2.47 -13.07
N LYS A 132 -12.91 1.35 -12.72
CA LYS A 132 -14.33 1.30 -12.40
C LYS A 132 -14.61 1.82 -11.00
N ASP A 133 -13.77 1.47 -10.04
CA ASP A 133 -14.03 1.70 -8.62
C ASP A 133 -13.16 2.84 -8.06
N MET A 134 -11.91 2.95 -8.54
CA MET A 134 -10.89 3.82 -7.97
C MET A 134 -10.31 4.87 -8.94
N ILE A 135 -10.95 5.11 -10.09
CA ILE A 135 -10.46 6.12 -11.03
C ILE A 135 -10.44 7.50 -10.40
N GLY A 136 -9.30 8.17 -10.50
CA GLY A 136 -9.11 9.51 -9.94
C GLY A 136 -8.39 9.49 -8.60
N SER A 137 -9.06 9.88 -7.52
CA SER A 137 -8.41 10.53 -6.37
C SER A 137 -7.36 9.68 -5.64
N GLN A 138 -7.68 8.45 -5.25
CA GLN A 138 -6.77 7.61 -4.45
C GLN A 138 -5.68 6.99 -5.32
N ALA A 139 -6.06 6.38 -6.46
CA ALA A 139 -5.13 5.74 -7.40
C ALA A 139 -4.08 6.74 -7.89
N THR A 140 -4.49 7.93 -8.33
CA THR A 140 -3.54 8.97 -8.79
C THR A 140 -2.63 9.48 -7.67
N LYS A 141 -3.06 9.44 -6.40
CA LYS A 141 -2.22 9.86 -5.27
C LYS A 141 -1.11 8.84 -4.98
N GLY A 142 -1.42 7.54 -4.98
CA GLY A 142 -0.42 6.48 -4.87
C GLY A 142 0.57 6.51 -6.03
N MET A 143 0.07 6.56 -7.27
CA MET A 143 0.90 6.68 -8.47
C MET A 143 1.76 7.95 -8.48
N HIS A 144 1.25 9.08 -7.97
CA HIS A 144 2.03 10.30 -7.81
C HIS A 144 3.21 10.11 -6.84
N LEU A 145 2.99 9.44 -5.70
CA LEU A 145 4.06 9.14 -4.76
C LEU A 145 5.16 8.32 -5.44
N LEU A 146 4.78 7.27 -6.18
CA LEU A 146 5.75 6.45 -6.93
C LEU A 146 6.51 7.28 -7.95
N ALA A 147 5.81 7.97 -8.86
CA ALA A 147 6.44 8.72 -9.94
C ALA A 147 7.43 9.78 -9.43
N ARG A 148 7.15 10.38 -8.26
CA ARG A 148 7.98 11.44 -7.68
C ARG A 148 9.10 10.93 -6.78
N PHE A 149 8.88 9.84 -6.03
CA PHE A 149 9.79 9.43 -4.96
C PHE A 149 10.31 8.00 -5.08
N ALA A 150 9.63 7.12 -5.80
CA ALA A 150 10.03 5.73 -6.01
C ALA A 150 9.70 5.24 -7.43
N PRO A 151 10.30 5.80 -8.50
CA PRO A 151 9.87 5.51 -9.87
C PRO A 151 10.45 4.21 -10.45
N GLN A 152 11.43 3.59 -9.80
CA GLN A 152 12.13 2.43 -10.36
C GLN A 152 11.41 1.13 -10.03
N ILE A 153 10.93 0.42 -11.04
CA ILE A 153 10.42 -0.96 -10.85
C ILE A 153 11.63 -1.89 -10.69
N ILE A 154 11.76 -2.52 -9.52
CA ILE A 154 12.85 -3.48 -9.25
C ILE A 154 12.42 -4.93 -9.50
N THR A 155 11.13 -5.22 -9.30
CA THR A 155 10.46 -6.47 -9.68
C THR A 155 8.96 -6.20 -9.76
N CYS A 156 8.16 -7.12 -10.31
CA CYS A 156 6.72 -6.94 -10.46
C CYS A 156 6.07 -6.55 -9.11
N GLY A 157 5.43 -5.38 -9.09
CA GLY A 157 4.77 -4.80 -7.92
C GLY A 157 5.68 -4.21 -6.84
N GLN A 158 6.98 -4.11 -7.07
CA GLN A 158 7.89 -3.42 -6.17
C GLN A 158 8.57 -2.25 -6.86
N TRP A 159 8.40 -1.08 -6.26
CA TRP A 159 8.99 0.17 -6.71
C TRP A 159 10.02 0.68 -5.71
N GLN A 160 11.07 1.33 -6.18
CA GLN A 160 12.15 1.83 -5.35
C GLN A 160 12.57 3.26 -5.72
N SER A 161 12.98 4.03 -4.71
CA SER A 161 13.67 5.30 -4.93
C SER A 161 15.07 5.09 -5.49
N HIS A 162 15.56 6.05 -6.27
CA HIS A 162 16.90 5.96 -6.90
C HIS A 162 18.05 5.73 -5.89
N CYS A 163 17.85 6.12 -4.62
CA CYS A 163 18.82 5.96 -3.54
C CYS A 163 18.56 4.74 -2.65
N GLY A 164 17.55 3.93 -2.96
CA GLY A 164 17.16 2.75 -2.16
C GLY A 164 16.66 3.07 -0.76
N ALA A 165 16.20 4.30 -0.53
CA ALA A 165 15.69 4.74 0.78
C ALA A 165 14.20 4.40 0.98
N ILE A 166 13.43 4.30 -0.12
CA ILE A 166 12.02 3.92 -0.11
C ILE A 166 11.87 2.72 -1.04
N THR A 167 11.27 1.66 -0.53
CA THR A 167 10.65 0.59 -1.33
C THR A 167 9.15 0.69 -1.10
N ALA A 168 8.35 0.70 -2.16
CA ALA A 168 6.90 0.78 -2.10
C ALA A 168 6.27 -0.41 -2.83
N VAL A 169 5.18 -0.93 -2.28
CA VAL A 169 4.35 -1.98 -2.87
C VAL A 169 2.88 -1.61 -2.73
N GLU A 170 2.05 -2.22 -3.57
CA GLU A 170 0.60 -2.16 -3.39
C GLU A 170 0.17 -3.22 -2.37
N GLY A 171 -0.56 -2.78 -1.35
CA GLY A 171 -1.21 -3.66 -0.39
C GLY A 171 -2.72 -3.64 -0.61
N TYR A 172 -3.40 -4.69 -0.19
CA TYR A 172 -4.85 -4.69 -0.10
C TYR A 172 -5.27 -5.33 1.23
N PRO A 173 -5.74 -4.55 2.22
CA PRO A 173 -5.91 -5.02 3.60
C PRO A 173 -7.12 -5.93 3.78
N SER A 174 -8.10 -5.91 2.86
CA SER A 174 -9.33 -6.68 3.00
C SER A 174 -9.08 -8.20 3.14
N PRO A 175 -8.28 -8.87 2.30
CA PRO A 175 -7.87 -10.26 2.52
C PRO A 175 -7.08 -10.49 3.82
N ALA A 176 -6.29 -9.52 4.27
CA ALA A 176 -5.54 -9.62 5.53
C ALA A 176 -6.45 -9.70 6.77
N LYS A 177 -7.65 -9.11 6.73
CA LYS A 177 -8.64 -9.20 7.82
C LYS A 177 -9.13 -10.63 8.11
N ARG A 178 -9.06 -11.52 7.11
CA ARG A 178 -9.50 -12.93 7.23
C ARG A 178 -8.33 -13.93 7.31
N SER A 179 -7.09 -13.46 7.17
CA SER A 179 -5.89 -14.30 7.20
C SER A 179 -5.55 -14.72 8.63
N ARG A 180 -5.26 -16.01 8.82
CA ARG A 180 -4.81 -16.53 10.12
C ARG A 180 -3.36 -16.13 10.39
N GLN A 181 -2.54 -16.10 9.34
CA GLN A 181 -1.15 -15.66 9.45
C GLN A 181 -1.05 -14.19 9.86
N PHE A 182 -1.86 -13.31 9.27
CA PHE A 182 -1.87 -11.90 9.65
C PHE A 182 -2.47 -11.67 11.03
N LYS A 183 -3.50 -12.44 11.43
CA LYS A 183 -3.98 -12.42 12.80
C LYS A 183 -2.87 -12.76 13.81
N ALA A 184 -2.06 -13.79 13.52
CA ALA A 184 -0.94 -14.16 14.37
C ALA A 184 0.18 -13.09 14.40
N LEU A 185 0.37 -12.33 13.29
CA LEU A 185 1.28 -11.17 13.28
C LEU A 185 0.74 -10.03 14.15
N GLN A 186 -0.55 -9.74 14.06
CA GLN A 186 -1.20 -8.71 14.88
C GLN A 186 -1.07 -9.01 16.39
N GLU A 187 -1.26 -10.27 16.79
CA GLU A 187 -1.10 -10.71 18.20
C GLU A 187 0.34 -10.57 18.73
N ARG A 188 1.34 -10.46 17.84
CA ARG A 188 2.75 -10.24 18.21
C ARG A 188 3.13 -8.76 18.28
N CYS A 189 2.29 -7.87 17.77
CA CYS A 189 2.59 -6.45 17.73
C CYS A 189 2.60 -5.84 19.13
N GLN A 190 3.56 -4.96 19.37
CA GLN A 190 3.65 -4.18 20.60
C GLN A 190 3.07 -2.79 20.33
N LEU A 191 1.78 -2.62 20.59
CA LEU A 191 1.03 -1.41 20.21
C LEU A 191 0.99 -0.32 21.29
N GLY A 192 1.41 -0.65 22.52
CA GLY A 192 1.37 0.26 23.66
C GLY A 192 -0.04 0.83 23.88
N ASP A 193 -0.13 2.12 24.17
CA ASP A 193 -1.40 2.82 24.44
C ASP A 193 -2.39 2.76 23.27
N TRP A 194 -1.94 2.46 22.04
CA TRP A 194 -2.84 2.35 20.89
C TRP A 194 -3.70 1.07 20.92
N GLU A 195 -3.31 0.05 21.70
CA GLU A 195 -4.06 -1.20 21.83
C GLU A 195 -5.50 -0.97 22.34
N GLU A 196 -5.68 -0.08 23.32
CA GLU A 196 -7.00 0.26 23.86
C GLU A 196 -7.93 0.89 22.80
N ALA A 197 -7.36 1.68 21.88
CA ALA A 197 -8.10 2.31 20.79
C ALA A 197 -8.62 1.30 19.76
N LEU A 198 -8.10 0.07 19.74
CA LEU A 198 -8.50 -1.02 18.84
C LEU A 198 -9.58 -1.94 19.44
N GLN A 199 -9.81 -1.91 20.77
CA GLN A 199 -10.73 -2.82 21.46
C GLN A 199 -12.23 -2.53 21.20
N HIS A 200 -12.55 -1.36 20.66
CA HIS A 200 -13.93 -0.94 20.40
C HIS A 200 -14.31 -1.14 18.93
N ALA A 201 -15.61 -1.35 18.66
CA ALA A 201 -16.12 -1.48 17.29
C ALA A 201 -15.64 -0.29 16.43
N PRO A 202 -15.04 -0.54 15.24
CA PRO A 202 -14.33 0.50 14.53
C PRO A 202 -15.31 1.54 13.96
N LYS A 203 -15.19 2.77 14.44
CA LYS A 203 -15.64 3.98 13.76
C LYS A 203 -14.81 4.16 12.47
N PRO A 204 -15.24 4.96 11.49
CA PRO A 204 -14.49 5.18 10.25
C PRO A 204 -13.01 5.54 10.47
N ARG A 205 -12.69 6.37 11.48
CA ARG A 205 -11.31 6.67 11.86
C ARG A 205 -10.49 5.43 12.25
N GLN A 206 -11.08 4.50 12.98
CA GLN A 206 -10.42 3.28 13.41
C GLN A 206 -10.24 2.32 12.24
N GLN A 207 -11.16 2.33 11.28
CA GLN A 207 -11.04 1.53 10.06
C GLN A 207 -9.82 1.96 9.22
N ASP A 208 -9.68 3.26 8.93
CA ASP A 208 -8.53 3.74 8.13
C ASP A 208 -7.18 3.38 8.81
N LEU A 209 -7.10 3.50 10.14
CA LEU A 209 -5.90 3.15 10.90
C LEU A 209 -5.66 1.63 10.96
N GLN A 210 -6.70 0.82 11.00
CA GLN A 210 -6.59 -0.64 10.95
C GLN A 210 -6.12 -1.11 9.57
N ASP A 211 -6.65 -0.52 8.50
CA ASP A 211 -6.25 -0.81 7.12
C ASP A 211 -4.80 -0.39 6.86
N ALA A 212 -4.40 0.78 7.35
CA ALA A 212 -3.00 1.21 7.35
C ALA A 212 -2.10 0.24 8.16
N TRP A 213 -2.54 -0.27 9.31
CA TRP A 213 -1.75 -1.23 10.09
C TRP A 213 -1.57 -2.58 9.38
N LEU A 214 -2.63 -3.11 8.77
CA LEU A 214 -2.54 -4.33 7.97
C LEU A 214 -1.58 -4.15 6.79
N CYS A 215 -1.60 -3.01 6.11
CA CYS A 215 -0.60 -2.66 5.12
C CYS A 215 0.83 -2.62 5.72
N ALA A 216 1.02 -2.09 6.92
CA ALA A 216 2.34 -2.10 7.57
C ALA A 216 2.85 -3.54 7.81
N LEU A 217 1.94 -4.48 8.11
CA LEU A 217 2.26 -5.90 8.23
C LEU A 217 2.55 -6.58 6.89
N VAL A 218 1.91 -6.15 5.79
CA VAL A 218 2.30 -6.56 4.43
C VAL A 218 3.73 -6.12 4.15
N ALA A 219 4.05 -4.84 4.40
CA ALA A 219 5.40 -4.32 4.21
C ALA A 219 6.44 -5.07 5.04
N TRP A 220 6.14 -5.38 6.31
CA TRP A 220 7.00 -6.18 7.19
C TRP A 220 7.21 -7.61 6.66
N SER A 221 6.13 -8.23 6.16
CA SER A 221 6.16 -9.62 5.70
C SER A 221 7.03 -9.80 4.46
N LEU A 222 7.18 -8.78 3.60
CA LEU A 222 8.10 -8.84 2.44
C LEU A 222 9.53 -9.25 2.83
N ASN A 223 10.02 -8.76 3.97
CA ASN A 223 11.39 -8.99 4.40
C ASN A 223 11.53 -10.13 5.41
N HIS A 224 10.48 -10.41 6.19
CA HIS A 224 10.59 -11.27 7.37
C HIS A 224 9.69 -12.51 7.33
N ALA A 225 8.68 -12.53 6.46
CA ALA A 225 7.80 -13.66 6.26
C ALA A 225 7.28 -13.71 4.81
N PRO A 226 8.18 -13.77 3.81
CA PRO A 226 7.77 -13.69 2.40
C PRO A 226 6.83 -14.83 2.02
N ASP A 227 6.96 -16.00 2.64
CA ASP A 227 6.08 -17.15 2.42
C ASP A 227 4.63 -16.93 2.90
N ASN A 228 4.37 -15.88 3.68
CA ASN A 228 3.02 -15.49 4.07
C ASN A 228 2.31 -14.64 3.00
N LEU A 229 3.00 -14.22 1.95
CA LEU A 229 2.46 -13.35 0.91
C LEU A 229 2.33 -14.11 -0.42
N ALA A 230 1.29 -13.77 -1.16
CA ALA A 230 1.15 -14.15 -2.55
C ALA A 230 2.14 -13.35 -3.41
N TRP A 231 2.99 -14.05 -4.15
CA TRP A 231 3.97 -13.45 -5.06
C TRP A 231 3.47 -13.48 -6.50
N PRO A 232 3.86 -12.50 -7.33
CA PRO A 232 3.46 -12.47 -8.73
C PRO A 232 4.00 -13.70 -9.47
N PRO A 233 3.17 -14.37 -10.30
CA PRO A 233 3.64 -15.33 -11.28
C PRO A 233 4.70 -14.74 -12.22
N THR A 234 5.55 -15.59 -12.80
CA THR A 234 6.68 -15.16 -13.64
C THR A 234 6.30 -14.37 -14.89
N ASN A 235 5.06 -14.49 -15.36
CA ASN A 235 4.55 -13.81 -16.55
C ASN A 235 3.75 -12.53 -16.23
N MET A 236 3.65 -12.13 -14.98
CA MET A 236 2.85 -10.96 -14.59
C MET A 236 3.45 -9.67 -15.17
N PRO A 237 2.67 -8.81 -15.86
CA PRO A 237 3.17 -7.60 -16.46
C PRO A 237 3.73 -6.63 -15.42
N ASN A 238 5.03 -6.34 -15.50
CA ASN A 238 5.70 -5.40 -14.57
C ASN A 238 5.04 -4.01 -14.58
N ALA A 239 4.57 -3.55 -15.74
CA ALA A 239 3.95 -2.24 -15.91
C ALA A 239 2.61 -2.10 -15.18
N GLU A 240 1.90 -3.22 -14.97
CA GLU A 240 0.64 -3.26 -14.22
C GLU A 240 0.85 -3.48 -12.71
N GLY A 241 2.04 -3.93 -12.30
CA GLY A 241 2.39 -4.14 -10.90
C GLY A 241 1.66 -5.34 -10.26
N TRP A 242 1.76 -5.46 -8.94
CA TRP A 242 1.22 -6.59 -8.17
C TRP A 242 0.60 -6.11 -6.86
N ILE A 243 -0.48 -6.75 -6.42
CA ILE A 243 -1.13 -6.51 -5.13
C ILE A 243 -0.68 -7.59 -4.16
N PHE A 244 0.10 -7.21 -3.14
CA PHE A 244 0.53 -8.14 -2.12
C PHE A 244 -0.60 -8.38 -1.11
N VAL A 245 -1.03 -9.64 -1.05
CA VAL A 245 -2.06 -10.15 -0.14
C VAL A 245 -1.53 -11.38 0.60
N PRO A 246 -2.09 -11.75 1.76
CA PRO A 246 -1.73 -12.99 2.43
C PRO A 246 -2.01 -14.21 1.56
N GLU A 247 -1.07 -15.15 1.51
CA GLU A 247 -1.20 -16.39 0.72
C GLU A 247 -2.38 -17.24 1.24
N ASP A 248 -2.56 -17.32 2.56
CA ASP A 248 -3.66 -18.07 3.18
C ASP A 248 -5.05 -17.44 3.01
N ALA A 249 -5.11 -16.28 2.33
CA ALA A 249 -6.36 -15.61 1.95
C ALA A 249 -6.75 -15.84 0.48
N LEU A 250 -5.88 -16.46 -0.32
CA LEU A 250 -6.21 -17.03 -1.63
C LEU A 250 -6.91 -18.38 -1.39
N ALA A 251 -8.20 -18.44 -1.66
CA ALA A 251 -9.01 -19.66 -1.45
C ALA A 251 -9.01 -20.54 -2.70
#